data_AF-A0A7W2TJZ9-F1
#
_entry.id   AF-A0A7W2TJZ9-F1
#
_cell.length_a   1.000
_cell.length_b   1.000
_cell.length_c   1.000
_cell.angle_alpha   90.00
_cell.angle_beta   90.00
_cell.angle_gamma   90.00
#
_symmetry.space_group_name_H-M   'P 1'
#
loop_
_entity.id
_entity.type
_entity.pdbx_description
1 polymer ?
#
loop_
_entity_poly.entity_id
_entity_poly.type
_entity_poly.pdbx_seq_one_letter_code
_entity_poly.pdbx_strand_id
1 'polypeptide(L)'
;MSDVKIKTSLNPKIINAEQAPKPVGLYPHARQVGDLLFLSGVGPRKAGCKDIPGVVLDEQGKIKSYDIEAQCHSVFTNIRLILEASNANWMDLVDVTVFLTNMDDDFTTYNRIYAEYFADNQPCRTTVEINKLPTPIAIELKCIAALNQHKKPHTKTTGE
;
A
#
# COMPACT_ATOMS: atom_id res chain seq x y z
N MET A 1 14.27 15.53 42.78
CA MET A 1 14.07 15.36 41.32
C MET A 1 13.72 13.90 41.11
N SER A 2 12.46 13.60 40.78
CA SER A 2 12.01 12.21 40.57
C SER A 2 12.36 11.77 39.15
N ASP A 3 13.12 10.69 39.03
CA ASP A 3 13.46 10.03 37.77
C ASP A 3 12.19 9.64 37.02
N VAL A 4 11.89 10.35 35.93
CA VAL A 4 10.89 9.91 34.95
C VAL A 4 11.49 8.71 34.22
N LYS A 5 11.18 7.51 34.68
CA LYS A 5 11.45 6.28 33.93
C LYS A 5 10.55 6.27 32.69
N ILE A 6 11.05 6.83 31.58
CA ILE A 6 10.44 6.67 30.26
C ILE A 6 10.62 5.19 29.85
N LYS A 7 9.66 4.35 30.21
CA LYS A 7 9.52 3.00 29.62
C LYS A 7 8.86 3.14 28.25
N THR A 8 9.54 3.72 27.27
CA THR A 8 9.11 3.63 25.87
C THR A 8 9.76 2.42 25.23
N SER A 9 9.36 1.22 25.67
CA SER A 9 9.60 0.03 24.85
C SER A 9 8.67 0.14 23.64
N LEU A 10 9.22 0.55 22.50
CA LEU A 10 8.52 0.48 21.21
C LEU A 10 8.31 -1.00 20.89
N ASN A 11 7.20 -1.57 21.36
CA ASN A 11 6.83 -2.96 21.09
C ASN A 11 6.31 -3.05 19.64
N PRO A 12 7.05 -3.65 18.71
CA PRO A 12 6.61 -3.69 17.32
C PRO A 12 5.44 -4.66 17.18
N LYS A 13 4.37 -4.24 16.50
CA LYS A 13 3.20 -5.09 16.22
C LYS A 13 3.23 -5.53 14.77
N ILE A 14 3.08 -6.84 14.55
CA ILE A 14 2.91 -7.43 13.21
C ILE A 14 1.43 -7.35 12.84
N ILE A 15 1.15 -6.94 11.60
CA ILE A 15 -0.21 -6.85 11.06
C ILE A 15 -0.27 -7.66 9.76
N ASN A 16 -1.24 -8.56 9.70
CA ASN A 16 -1.55 -9.36 8.52
C ASN A 16 -2.99 -9.05 8.10
N ALA A 17 -3.16 -8.51 6.90
CA ALA A 17 -4.46 -8.20 6.34
C ALA A 17 -4.96 -9.40 5.53
N GLU A 18 -5.89 -10.18 6.09
CA GLU A 18 -6.37 -11.42 5.47
C GLU A 18 -7.05 -11.19 4.11
N GLN A 19 -7.65 -10.02 3.93
CA GLN A 19 -8.32 -9.61 2.68
C GLN A 19 -7.34 -9.09 1.62
N ALA A 20 -6.09 -8.79 1.99
CA ALA A 20 -5.06 -8.36 1.06
C ALA A 20 -4.32 -9.58 0.45
N PRO A 21 -3.72 -9.44 -0.75
CA PRO A 21 -2.94 -10.52 -1.35
C PRO A 21 -1.82 -10.98 -0.41
N LYS A 22 -1.57 -12.29 -0.38
CA LYS A 22 -0.49 -12.82 0.43
C LYS A 22 0.87 -12.24 -0.01
N PRO A 23 1.78 -11.95 0.94
CA PRO A 23 3.18 -11.65 0.66
C PRO A 23 3.83 -12.69 -0.27
N VAL A 24 4.74 -12.27 -1.14
CA VAL A 24 5.52 -13.18 -2.01
C VAL A 24 6.73 -13.79 -1.30
N GLY A 25 6.91 -13.49 -0.02
CA GLY A 25 8.02 -13.96 0.79
C GLY A 25 7.74 -13.88 2.28
N LEU A 26 8.78 -14.06 3.10
CA LEU A 26 8.71 -14.07 4.56
C LEU A 26 8.69 -12.65 5.14
N TYR A 27 7.57 -11.96 5.00
CA TYR A 27 7.35 -10.64 5.57
C TYR A 27 5.85 -10.38 5.83
N PRO A 28 5.47 -9.52 6.79
CA PRO A 28 4.08 -9.18 7.05
C PRO A 28 3.54 -8.13 6.08
N HIS A 29 2.23 -7.92 6.03
CA HIS A 29 1.65 -6.80 5.27
C HIS A 29 2.08 -5.45 5.82
N ALA A 30 2.09 -5.32 7.16
CA ALA A 30 2.57 -4.12 7.81
C ALA A 30 3.21 -4.44 9.17
N ARG A 31 4.03 -3.49 9.64
CA ARG A 31 4.61 -3.49 10.98
C ARG A 31 4.42 -2.11 11.60
N GLN A 32 3.84 -2.08 12.79
CA GLN A 32 3.69 -0.85 13.57
C GLN A 32 4.83 -0.74 14.59
N VAL A 33 5.41 0.45 14.73
CA VAL A 33 6.42 0.79 15.75
C VAL A 33 6.06 2.14 16.35
N GLY A 34 5.53 2.13 17.57
CA GLY A 34 4.95 3.34 18.17
C GLY A 34 3.79 3.86 17.32
N ASP A 35 3.90 5.12 16.90
CA ASP A 35 2.89 5.83 16.10
C ASP A 35 3.13 5.71 14.59
N LEU A 36 4.16 4.99 14.16
CA LEU A 36 4.45 4.78 12.76
C LEU A 36 4.01 3.39 12.32
N LEU A 37 3.39 3.33 11.15
CA LEU A 37 3.00 2.11 10.48
C LEU A 37 3.76 2.01 9.16
N PHE A 38 4.50 0.93 9.00
CA PHE A 38 5.27 0.64 7.80
C PHE A 38 4.57 -0.48 7.03
N LEU A 39 4.09 -0.17 5.83
CA LEU A 39 3.59 -1.19 4.91
C LEU A 39 4.77 -1.83 4.18
N SER A 40 4.65 -3.11 3.85
CA SER A 40 5.54 -3.75 2.88
C SER A 40 5.25 -3.25 1.46
N GLY A 41 6.03 -3.68 0.46
CA GLY A 41 5.71 -3.40 -0.94
C GLY A 41 4.33 -3.96 -1.30
N VAL A 42 3.43 -3.10 -1.74
CA VAL A 42 2.06 -3.45 -2.12
C VAL A 42 1.93 -3.35 -3.63
N GLY A 43 1.58 -4.45 -4.27
CA GLY A 43 1.30 -4.51 -5.70
C GLY A 43 -0.18 -4.72 -6.01
N PRO A 44 -0.56 -4.85 -7.28
CA PRO A 44 -1.95 -4.89 -7.74
C PRO A 44 -2.58 -6.30 -7.72
N ARG A 45 -1.91 -7.32 -7.20
CA ARG A 45 -2.48 -8.69 -7.13
C ARG A 45 -3.80 -8.70 -6.36
N LYS A 46 -4.62 -9.73 -6.53
CA LYS A 46 -5.86 -9.91 -5.75
C LYS A 46 -5.74 -11.11 -4.81
N ALA A 47 -6.33 -11.00 -3.62
CA ALA A 47 -6.39 -12.11 -2.67
C ALA A 47 -7.17 -13.29 -3.26
N GLY A 48 -6.72 -14.51 -3.00
CA GLY A 48 -7.39 -15.74 -3.47
C GLY A 48 -7.35 -15.99 -4.98
N CYS A 49 -6.70 -15.13 -5.76
CA CYS A 49 -6.65 -15.21 -7.22
C CYS A 49 -5.20 -15.32 -7.73
N LYS A 50 -5.01 -16.07 -8.83
CA LYS A 50 -3.73 -16.12 -9.55
C LYS A 50 -3.60 -15.01 -10.60
N ASP A 51 -4.74 -14.52 -11.09
CA ASP A 51 -4.76 -13.48 -12.11
C ASP A 51 -4.39 -12.13 -11.51
N ILE A 52 -3.60 -11.38 -12.27
CA ILE A 52 -3.21 -10.03 -11.93
C ILE A 52 -4.09 -9.09 -12.74
N PRO A 53 -4.81 -8.14 -12.10
CA PRO A 53 -5.66 -7.18 -12.80
C PRO A 53 -4.92 -6.48 -13.92
N GLY A 54 -5.53 -6.49 -15.10
CA GLY A 54 -4.95 -5.84 -16.27
C GLY A 54 -3.62 -6.47 -16.70
N VAL A 55 -3.38 -7.77 -16.52
CA VAL A 55 -2.20 -8.45 -17.06
C VAL A 55 -2.63 -9.62 -17.91
N VAL A 56 -2.10 -9.68 -19.13
CA VAL A 56 -2.19 -10.84 -20.01
C VAL A 56 -0.79 -11.41 -20.19
N LEU A 57 -0.62 -12.68 -19.89
CA LEU A 57 0.64 -13.39 -20.08
C LEU A 57 0.63 -14.16 -21.41
N ASP A 58 1.80 -14.30 -22.02
CA ASP A 58 2.03 -15.23 -23.13
C ASP A 58 2.20 -16.68 -22.62
N GLU A 59 2.38 -17.62 -23.55
CA GLU A 59 2.58 -19.05 -23.25
C GLU A 59 3.84 -19.32 -22.43
N GLN A 60 4.80 -18.39 -22.42
CA GLN A 60 6.06 -18.45 -21.67
C GLN A 60 5.97 -17.74 -20.31
N GLY A 61 4.79 -17.23 -19.94
CA GLY A 61 4.55 -16.52 -18.69
C GLY A 61 5.12 -15.10 -18.64
N LYS A 62 5.48 -14.51 -19.79
CA LYS A 62 5.89 -13.11 -19.88
C LYS A 62 4.69 -12.21 -20.13
N ILE A 63 4.81 -10.94 -19.76
CA ILE A 63 3.76 -9.95 -20.00
C ILE A 63 3.63 -9.73 -21.51
N LYS A 64 2.48 -10.12 -22.07
CA LYS A 64 2.08 -9.81 -23.45
C LYS A 64 1.49 -8.41 -23.55
N SER A 65 0.66 -8.06 -22.58
CA SER A 65 0.10 -6.72 -22.42
C SER A 65 -0.30 -6.49 -20.97
N TYR A 66 -0.37 -5.22 -20.58
CA TYR A 66 -0.94 -4.85 -19.31
C TYR A 66 -1.70 -3.51 -19.38
N ASP A 67 -2.51 -3.25 -18.36
CA ASP A 67 -3.27 -2.03 -18.14
C ASP A 67 -2.86 -1.41 -16.80
N ILE A 68 -2.12 -0.31 -16.86
CA ILE A 68 -1.63 0.39 -15.68
C ILE A 68 -2.76 0.99 -14.83
N GLU A 69 -3.87 1.40 -15.44
CA GLU A 69 -5.01 1.99 -14.73
C GLU A 69 -5.68 0.94 -13.85
N ALA A 70 -5.96 -0.24 -14.41
CA ALA A 70 -6.48 -1.37 -13.65
C ALA A 70 -5.54 -1.76 -12.49
N GLN A 71 -4.22 -1.71 -12.71
CA GLN A 71 -3.25 -1.99 -11.65
C GLN A 71 -3.21 -0.89 -10.57
N CYS A 72 -3.28 0.39 -10.95
CA CYS A 72 -3.34 1.51 -10.01
C CYS A 72 -4.52 1.39 -9.04
N HIS A 73 -5.73 1.16 -9.57
CA HIS A 73 -6.90 0.96 -8.73
C HIS A 73 -6.74 -0.23 -7.79
N SER A 74 -6.21 -1.35 -8.30
CA SER A 74 -6.00 -2.54 -7.48
C SER A 74 -4.97 -2.35 -6.36
N VAL A 75 -3.84 -1.69 -6.64
CA VAL A 75 -2.82 -1.42 -5.62
C VAL A 75 -3.35 -0.47 -4.53
N PHE A 76 -4.13 0.55 -4.91
CA PHE A 76 -4.75 1.46 -3.94
C PHE A 76 -5.82 0.75 -3.08
N THR A 77 -6.61 -0.14 -3.66
CA THR A 77 -7.53 -1.01 -2.89
C THR A 77 -6.77 -1.86 -1.88
N ASN A 78 -5.66 -2.49 -2.28
CA ASN A 78 -4.85 -3.31 -1.38
C ASN A 78 -4.24 -2.50 -0.23
N ILE A 79 -3.75 -1.28 -0.50
CA ILE A 79 -3.25 -0.38 0.54
C ILE A 79 -4.36 -0.04 1.55
N ARG A 80 -5.58 0.28 1.09
CA ARG A 80 -6.72 0.55 1.97
C ARG A 80 -7.03 -0.64 2.88
N LEU A 81 -7.07 -1.87 2.34
CA LEU A 81 -7.29 -3.08 3.14
C LEU A 81 -6.22 -3.27 4.22
N ILE A 82 -4.96 -2.98 3.91
CA ILE A 82 -3.87 -3.09 4.88
C ILE A 82 -3.95 -2.00 5.95
N LEU A 83 -4.29 -0.76 5.57
CA LEU A 83 -4.52 0.33 6.52
C LEU A 83 -5.68 0.01 7.46
N GLU A 84 -6.81 -0.46 6.93
CA GLU A 84 -7.98 -0.85 7.72
C GLU A 84 -7.66 -1.98 8.72
N ALA A 85 -6.94 -3.02 8.28
CA ALA A 85 -6.46 -4.08 9.17
C ALA A 85 -5.48 -3.57 10.26
N SER A 86 -4.90 -2.39 10.06
CA SER A 86 -4.00 -1.71 10.99
C SER A 86 -4.70 -0.68 11.88
N ASN A 87 -6.04 -0.54 11.79
CA ASN A 87 -6.82 0.57 12.38
C ASN A 87 -6.34 1.97 11.93
N ALA A 88 -5.84 2.05 10.70
CA ALA A 88 -5.44 3.28 10.03
C ALA A 88 -6.39 3.56 8.85
N ASN A 89 -6.25 4.73 8.24
CA ASN A 89 -6.97 5.08 7.03
C ASN A 89 -6.08 5.83 6.03
N TRP A 90 -6.65 6.11 4.84
CA TRP A 90 -5.92 6.74 3.74
C TRP A 90 -5.29 8.08 4.11
N MET A 91 -5.92 8.87 4.99
CA MET A 91 -5.43 10.18 5.44
C MET A 91 -4.23 10.07 6.40
N ASP A 92 -3.96 8.88 6.93
CA ASP A 92 -2.82 8.66 7.82
C ASP A 92 -1.53 8.44 7.02
N LEU A 93 -1.58 8.23 5.69
CA LEU A 93 -0.40 8.11 4.84
C LEU A 93 0.39 9.42 4.84
N VAL A 94 1.69 9.33 5.13
CA VAL A 94 2.62 10.48 5.18
C VAL A 94 3.75 10.39 4.18
N ASP A 95 4.11 9.18 3.72
CA ASP A 95 5.12 8.96 2.70
C ASP A 95 4.72 7.80 1.78
N VAL A 96 4.92 7.99 0.48
CA VAL A 96 4.67 7.00 -0.56
C VAL A 96 5.84 6.98 -1.54
N THR A 97 6.50 5.84 -1.66
CA THR A 97 7.43 5.56 -2.75
C THR A 97 6.74 4.67 -3.78
N VAL A 98 6.71 5.12 -5.03
CA VAL A 98 6.10 4.42 -6.17
C VAL A 98 7.19 3.88 -7.09
N PHE A 99 7.08 2.61 -7.42
CA PHE A 99 7.92 1.92 -8.39
C PHE A 99 7.08 1.62 -9.63
N LEU A 100 7.51 2.13 -10.78
CA LEU A 100 6.96 1.80 -12.09
C LEU A 100 7.97 0.95 -12.87
N THR A 101 7.51 0.05 -13.74
CA THR A 101 8.40 -0.71 -14.64
C THR A 101 8.57 -0.08 -16.02
N ASN A 102 7.77 0.93 -16.36
CA ASN A 102 7.82 1.65 -17.63
C ASN A 102 7.31 3.09 -17.42
N MET A 103 8.22 4.00 -17.06
CA MET A 103 7.90 5.39 -16.76
C MET A 103 7.34 6.11 -17.99
N ASP A 104 7.93 5.88 -19.16
CA ASP A 104 7.60 6.59 -20.39
C ASP A 104 6.13 6.39 -20.78
N ASP A 105 5.63 5.15 -20.70
CA ASP A 105 4.25 4.84 -21.07
C ASP A 105 3.25 5.03 -19.90
N ASP A 106 3.68 4.74 -18.66
CA ASP A 106 2.74 4.62 -17.54
C ASP A 106 2.56 5.90 -16.73
N PHE A 107 3.56 6.79 -16.69
CA PHE A 107 3.59 7.88 -15.72
C PHE A 107 2.40 8.83 -15.84
N THR A 108 2.00 9.20 -17.06
CA THR A 108 0.89 10.14 -17.29
C THR A 108 -0.42 9.58 -16.74
N THR A 109 -0.73 8.32 -17.06
CA THR A 109 -1.96 7.64 -16.60
C THR A 109 -1.93 7.42 -15.09
N TYR A 110 -0.83 6.88 -14.56
CA TYR A 110 -0.65 6.71 -13.12
C TYR A 110 -0.80 8.04 -12.36
N ASN A 111 -0.18 9.12 -12.83
CA ASN A 111 -0.16 10.39 -12.11
C ASN A 111 -1.55 11.05 -12.05
N ARG A 112 -2.37 10.88 -13.10
CA ARG A 112 -3.78 11.29 -13.09
C ARG A 112 -4.55 10.55 -11.98
N ILE A 113 -4.48 9.22 -11.95
CA ILE A 113 -5.21 8.41 -10.97
C ILE A 113 -4.68 8.67 -9.56
N TYR A 114 -3.37 8.84 -9.39
CA TYR A 114 -2.77 9.24 -8.12
C TYR A 114 -3.38 10.56 -7.62
N ALA A 115 -3.49 11.58 -8.47
CA ALA A 115 -4.09 12.86 -8.10
C ALA A 115 -5.55 12.74 -7.66
N GLU A 116 -6.32 11.84 -8.29
CA GLU A 116 -7.71 11.56 -7.88
C GLU A 116 -7.78 10.90 -6.50
N TYR A 117 -6.94 9.90 -6.23
CA TYR A 117 -6.94 9.17 -4.95
C TYR A 117 -6.35 9.97 -3.79
N PHE A 118 -5.38 10.84 -4.08
CA PHE A 118 -4.64 11.64 -3.09
C PHE A 118 -5.06 13.12 -3.10
N ALA A 119 -6.25 13.44 -3.64
CA ALA A 119 -6.77 14.82 -3.67
C ALA A 119 -6.84 15.45 -2.26
N ASP A 120 -7.34 14.68 -1.28
CA ASP A 120 -7.53 15.13 0.10
C ASP A 120 -6.35 14.83 1.03
N ASN A 121 -5.45 13.91 0.65
CA ASN A 121 -4.24 13.60 1.41
C ASN A 121 -3.03 13.59 0.47
N GLN A 122 -2.06 14.47 0.70
CA GLN A 122 -0.88 14.61 -0.15
C GLN A 122 0.39 14.21 0.63
N PRO A 123 0.67 12.89 0.77
CA PRO A 123 1.89 12.45 1.42
C PRO A 123 3.13 12.88 0.62
N CYS A 124 4.28 12.93 1.28
CA CYS A 124 5.57 12.98 0.58
C CYS A 124 5.60 11.85 -0.46
N ARG A 125 6.07 12.16 -1.68
CA ARG A 125 6.05 11.20 -2.79
C ARG A 125 7.41 11.14 -3.47
N THR A 126 7.86 9.91 -3.70
CA THR A 126 8.96 9.60 -4.62
C THR A 126 8.43 8.64 -5.69
N THR A 127 8.69 8.90 -6.97
CA THR A 127 8.34 7.99 -8.07
C THR A 127 9.60 7.67 -8.85
N VAL A 128 9.89 6.39 -9.04
CA VAL A 128 11.08 5.91 -9.76
C VAL A 128 10.71 4.81 -10.74
N GLU A 129 11.47 4.72 -11.82
CA GLU A 129 11.46 3.55 -12.68
C GLU A 129 12.41 2.48 -12.15
N ILE A 130 12.01 1.21 -12.26
CA ILE A 130 12.86 0.06 -11.97
C ILE A 130 12.73 -1.00 -13.07
N ASN A 131 13.77 -1.82 -13.23
CA ASN A 131 13.81 -2.82 -14.29
C ASN A 131 12.76 -3.94 -14.13
N LYS A 132 12.43 -4.34 -12.89
CA LYS A 132 11.54 -5.49 -12.65
C LYS A 132 11.01 -5.56 -11.22
N LEU A 133 9.80 -6.11 -11.07
CA LEU A 133 9.15 -6.46 -9.80
C LEU A 133 9.06 -7.99 -9.61
N PRO A 134 8.83 -8.49 -8.37
CA PRO A 134 8.84 -9.94 -8.07
C PRO A 134 7.78 -10.78 -8.81
N THR A 135 6.70 -10.13 -9.27
CA THR A 135 5.63 -10.73 -10.08
C THR A 135 5.46 -9.91 -11.36
N PRO A 136 4.74 -10.39 -12.39
CA PRO A 136 4.53 -9.63 -13.63
C PRO A 136 3.51 -8.49 -13.40
N ILE A 137 3.92 -7.49 -12.62
CA ILE A 137 3.17 -6.28 -12.27
C ILE A 137 3.97 -5.06 -12.76
N ALA A 138 3.27 -3.98 -13.08
CA ALA A 138 3.85 -2.74 -13.60
C ALA A 138 4.03 -1.67 -12.51
N ILE A 139 3.34 -1.82 -11.36
CA ILE A 139 3.38 -0.85 -10.26
C ILE A 139 3.47 -1.54 -8.89
N GLU A 140 4.30 -1.00 -8.01
CA GLU A 140 4.35 -1.34 -6.58
C GLU A 140 4.50 -0.07 -5.74
N LEU A 141 3.86 -0.02 -4.58
CA LEU A 141 3.94 1.10 -3.64
C LEU A 141 4.51 0.65 -2.30
N LYS A 142 5.43 1.45 -1.76
CA LYS A 142 5.90 1.40 -0.38
C LYS A 142 5.33 2.58 0.37
N CYS A 143 4.61 2.32 1.46
CA CYS A 143 3.88 3.35 2.20
C CYS A 143 4.30 3.42 3.67
N ILE A 144 4.28 4.62 4.23
CA ILE A 144 4.39 4.89 5.66
C ILE A 144 3.17 5.70 6.09
N ALA A 145 2.56 5.32 7.21
CA ALA A 145 1.46 6.06 7.83
C ALA A 145 1.83 6.49 9.26
N ALA A 146 1.30 7.63 9.68
CA ALA A 146 1.38 8.14 11.05
C ALA A 146 0.02 7.96 11.74
N LEU A 147 -0.02 7.10 12.76
CA LEU A 147 -1.21 6.79 13.53
C LEU A 147 -1.46 7.88 14.57
N ASN A 148 -2.66 8.45 14.55
CA ASN A 148 -3.10 9.35 15.61
C ASN A 148 -3.66 8.53 16.78
N GLN A 149 -2.91 8.37 17.88
CA GLN A 149 -3.37 7.65 19.08
C GLN A 149 -4.58 8.28 19.78
N HIS A 150 -5.00 9.48 19.36
CA HIS A 150 -6.11 10.22 19.95
C HIS A 150 -7.39 10.26 19.09
N LYS A 151 -7.44 9.57 17.93
CA LYS A 151 -8.70 9.44 17.19
C LYS A 151 -9.66 8.57 18.02
N LYS A 152 -10.74 9.17 18.54
CA LYS A 152 -11.89 8.40 19.05
C LYS A 152 -12.33 7.42 17.95
N PRO A 153 -12.65 6.17 18.27
CA PRO A 153 -13.08 5.20 17.27
C PRO A 153 -14.24 5.76 16.47
N HIS A 154 -14.16 5.65 15.14
CA HIS A 154 -15.24 6.05 14.25
C HIS A 154 -16.41 5.10 14.52
N THR A 155 -17.39 5.56 15.30
CA THR A 155 -18.65 4.86 15.46
C THR A 155 -19.30 4.82 14.08
N LYS A 156 -19.42 3.64 13.49
CA LYS A 156 -20.29 3.44 12.32
C LYS A 156 -21.68 3.90 12.74
N THR A 157 -22.13 5.03 12.22
CA THR A 157 -23.55 5.40 12.29
C THR A 157 -24.28 4.37 11.44
N THR A 158 -24.92 3.40 12.08
CA THR A 158 -25.96 2.59 11.44
C THR A 158 -27.10 3.55 11.14
N GLY A 159 -27.17 4.00 9.88
CA GLY A 159 -28.29 4.79 9.38
C GLY A 159 -29.52 3.90 9.27
N GLU A 160 -30.62 4.41 9.81
CA GLU A 160 -32.01 3.96 9.62
C GLU A 160 -32.45 4.06 8.15
#